data_AF-A0A3N2HN06-F1
#
_entry.id   AF-A0A3N2HN06-F1
#
_cell.length_a   1.000
_cell.length_b   1.000
_cell.length_c   1.000
_cell.angle_alpha   90.00
_cell.angle_beta   90.00
_cell.angle_gamma   90.00
#
_symmetry.space_group_name_H-M   'P 1'
#
loop_
_entity.id
_entity.type
_entity.pdbx_description
1 polymer ?
#
loop_
_entity_poly.entity_id
_entity_poly.type
_entity_poly.pdbx_seq_one_letter_code
_entity_poly.pdbx_strand_id
1 'polypeptide(L)'
;MSDAPGQQPWQQPQHPQQPQQQHPHQPQQQPYPGPGGYSDPLKGTNPGVSTSTPFVWVLVVLPLVQLIGLAFWDIPDYLERTATITPGVYQSPFTAGYLAYMGIGLLVYVLTVVFAWLDHRALVARGIVKPFPWPWAFLTVVYVIGRSVVVKRRTGGGLAPLWLFVAVYLITIVVAFSVFISAFAQFVQTMPSLPTAP
;
A
#
# COMPACT_ATOMS: atom_id res chain seq x y z
N MET A 1 23.54 -40.81 86.25
CA MET A 1 22.81 -39.53 86.44
C MET A 1 23.41 -38.57 85.46
N SER A 2 22.71 -38.39 84.35
CA SER A 2 23.18 -37.76 83.11
C SER A 2 22.36 -36.51 82.92
N ASP A 3 22.97 -35.34 82.95
CA ASP A 3 22.33 -34.10 82.50
C ASP A 3 23.34 -33.30 81.68
N ALA A 4 23.01 -33.19 80.39
CA ALA A 4 23.65 -32.39 79.36
C ALA A 4 22.53 -31.57 78.67
N PRO A 5 22.84 -30.48 77.97
CA PRO A 5 22.50 -29.12 78.36
C PRO A 5 21.15 -28.63 77.80
N GLY A 6 20.49 -27.77 78.59
CA GLY A 6 19.32 -27.01 78.18
C GLY A 6 19.65 -26.00 77.08
N GLN A 7 18.92 -26.10 75.98
CA GLN A 7 19.02 -25.17 74.86
C GLN A 7 18.40 -23.82 75.23
N GLN A 8 19.18 -22.74 75.10
CA GLN A 8 18.68 -21.38 75.14
C GLN A 8 18.06 -21.03 73.78
N PRO A 9 16.81 -20.57 73.69
CA PRO A 9 16.28 -20.01 72.45
C PRO A 9 16.86 -18.62 72.24
N TRP A 10 17.50 -18.43 71.08
CA TRP A 10 18.02 -17.16 70.59
C TRP A 10 16.90 -16.10 70.51
N GLN A 11 17.15 -14.93 71.12
CA GLN A 11 16.30 -13.75 71.01
C GLN A 11 16.33 -13.22 69.57
N GLN A 12 15.15 -13.05 68.96
CA GLN A 12 15.02 -12.36 67.67
C GLN A 12 15.22 -10.86 67.84
N PRO A 13 16.03 -10.19 66.99
CA PRO A 13 16.11 -8.73 67.00
C PRO A 13 14.79 -8.11 66.56
N GLN A 14 14.21 -7.25 67.40
CA GLN A 14 13.08 -6.40 67.00
C GLN A 14 13.56 -5.35 65.99
N HIS A 15 13.09 -5.45 64.75
CA HIS A 15 13.29 -4.41 63.74
C HIS A 15 12.32 -3.24 64.01
N PRO A 16 12.76 -1.97 63.94
CA PRO A 16 11.87 -0.82 64.09
C PRO A 16 10.84 -0.78 62.96
N GLN A 17 9.57 -0.64 63.31
CA GLN A 17 8.50 -0.35 62.34
C GLN A 17 8.72 1.03 61.72
N GLN A 18 8.98 1.07 60.41
CA GLN A 18 8.99 2.31 59.65
C GLN A 18 7.54 2.80 59.44
N PRO A 19 7.28 4.11 59.56
CA PRO A 19 5.94 4.66 59.38
C PRO A 19 5.47 4.48 57.93
N GLN A 20 4.28 3.89 57.76
CA GLN A 20 3.59 3.74 56.48
C GLN A 20 3.37 5.12 55.84
N GLN A 21 4.16 5.43 54.81
CA GLN A 21 3.87 6.51 53.90
C GLN A 21 2.67 6.10 53.03
N GLN A 22 1.59 6.88 53.13
CA GLN A 22 0.42 6.75 52.27
C GLN A 22 0.83 7.04 50.82
N HIS A 23 0.86 6.00 49.98
CA HIS A 23 1.05 6.16 48.55
C HIS A 23 -0.21 6.78 47.92
N PRO A 24 -0.07 7.82 47.07
CA PRO A 24 -1.19 8.40 46.34
C PRO A 24 -1.79 7.38 45.36
N HIS A 25 -3.11 7.44 45.18
CA HIS A 25 -3.88 6.58 44.29
C HIS A 25 -3.29 6.59 42.88
N GLN A 26 -2.67 5.47 42.49
CA GLN A 26 -2.24 5.26 41.12
C GLN A 26 -3.48 5.11 40.21
N PRO A 27 -3.51 5.75 39.04
CA PRO A 27 -4.58 5.55 38.07
C PRO A 27 -4.64 4.06 37.68
N GLN A 28 -5.83 3.46 37.72
CA GLN A 28 -6.09 2.09 37.29
C GLN A 28 -5.49 1.86 35.90
N GLN A 29 -4.38 1.12 35.86
CA GLN A 29 -3.76 0.69 34.62
C GLN A 29 -4.73 -0.28 33.93
N GLN A 30 -5.15 0.07 32.72
CA GLN A 30 -5.89 -0.86 31.87
C GLN A 30 -5.04 -2.13 31.66
N PRO A 31 -5.62 -3.34 31.82
CA PRO A 31 -4.88 -4.58 31.65
C PRO A 31 -4.27 -4.66 30.26
N TYR A 32 -2.95 -4.81 30.19
CA TYR A 32 -2.23 -4.98 28.93
C TYR A 32 -2.65 -6.33 28.30
N PRO A 33 -3.07 -6.37 27.02
CA PRO A 33 -3.45 -7.62 26.38
C PRO A 33 -2.25 -8.57 26.33
N GLY A 34 -2.44 -9.80 26.83
CA GLY A 34 -1.41 -10.84 26.80
C GLY A 34 -0.99 -11.20 25.35
N PRO A 35 0.20 -11.78 25.17
CA PRO A 35 0.72 -12.17 23.86
C PRO A 35 -0.06 -13.37 23.32
N GLY A 36 -1.25 -13.14 22.75
CA GLY A 36 -2.11 -14.22 22.28
C GLY A 36 -3.48 -13.85 21.71
N GLY A 37 -3.90 -12.59 21.68
CA GLY A 37 -5.22 -12.31 21.12
C GLY A 37 -5.59 -10.85 21.00
N TYR A 38 -5.10 -10.18 19.96
CA TYR A 38 -5.83 -9.04 19.42
C TYR A 38 -7.10 -9.57 18.74
N SER A 39 -8.18 -9.75 19.52
CA SER A 39 -9.52 -9.88 18.96
C SER A 39 -9.87 -8.53 18.34
N ASP A 40 -9.91 -8.46 17.01
CA ASP A 40 -10.37 -7.27 16.30
C ASP A 40 -11.87 -7.08 16.59
N PRO A 41 -12.27 -6.06 17.37
CA PRO A 41 -13.65 -5.87 17.77
C PRO A 41 -14.57 -5.54 16.56
N LEU A 42 -13.99 -5.25 15.39
CA LEU A 42 -14.71 -4.94 14.16
C LEU A 42 -14.84 -6.13 13.20
N LYS A 43 -14.27 -7.30 13.55
CA LYS A 43 -14.39 -8.49 12.70
C LYS A 43 -15.84 -8.96 12.65
N GLY A 44 -16.37 -9.15 11.44
CA GLY A 44 -17.73 -9.67 11.25
C GLY A 44 -18.86 -8.72 11.68
N THR A 45 -18.62 -7.42 11.84
CA THR A 45 -19.66 -6.47 12.29
C THR A 45 -20.75 -6.21 11.24
N ASN A 46 -20.51 -6.53 9.96
CA ASN A 46 -21.43 -6.24 8.86
C ASN A 46 -21.56 -7.43 7.89
N PRO A 47 -22.03 -8.60 8.34
CA PRO A 47 -22.23 -9.73 7.45
C PRO A 47 -23.33 -9.40 6.43
N GLY A 48 -23.11 -9.72 5.16
CA GLY A 48 -24.12 -9.57 4.09
C GLY A 48 -24.23 -8.20 3.40
N VAL A 49 -23.50 -7.17 3.86
CA VAL A 49 -23.48 -5.86 3.16
C VAL A 49 -22.79 -5.99 1.80
N SER A 50 -23.39 -5.42 0.75
CA SER A 50 -22.78 -5.39 -0.59
C SER A 50 -21.44 -4.63 -0.57
N THR A 51 -20.36 -5.37 -0.81
CA THR A 51 -18.97 -4.88 -0.80
C THR A 51 -18.49 -4.35 -2.15
N SER A 52 -19.27 -4.60 -3.19
CA SER A 52 -18.98 -4.26 -4.58
C SER A 52 -19.54 -2.87 -4.90
N THR A 53 -18.66 -1.89 -5.08
CA THR A 53 -19.04 -0.54 -5.51
C THR A 53 -18.74 -0.39 -7.00
N PRO A 54 -19.49 0.41 -7.76
CA PRO A 54 -19.11 0.70 -9.15
C PRO A 54 -17.72 1.35 -9.24
N PHE A 55 -17.36 2.16 -8.24
CA PHE A 55 -16.09 2.90 -8.18
C PHE A 55 -14.87 1.98 -8.08
N VAL A 56 -14.94 0.87 -7.33
CA VAL A 56 -13.82 -0.08 -7.33
C VAL A 56 -13.62 -0.72 -8.70
N TRP A 57 -14.68 -1.00 -9.46
CA TRP A 57 -14.53 -1.56 -10.80
C TRP A 57 -13.86 -0.58 -11.75
N VAL A 58 -14.10 0.72 -11.60
CA VAL A 58 -13.36 1.74 -12.36
C VAL A 58 -11.87 1.72 -11.97
N LEU A 59 -11.54 1.63 -10.67
CA LEU A 59 -10.16 1.48 -10.21
C LEU A 59 -9.48 0.21 -10.75
N VAL A 60 -10.25 -0.87 -10.91
CA VAL A 60 -9.76 -2.14 -11.45
C VAL A 60 -9.33 -2.03 -12.91
N VAL A 61 -10.08 -1.29 -13.72
CA VAL A 61 -9.81 -1.16 -15.17
C VAL A 61 -8.92 0.03 -15.51
N LEU A 62 -8.75 0.98 -14.60
CA LEU A 62 -7.91 2.18 -14.76
C LEU A 62 -6.49 1.91 -15.29
N PRO A 63 -5.78 0.86 -14.85
CA PRO A 63 -4.47 0.52 -15.42
C PRO A 63 -4.48 0.29 -16.94
N LEU A 64 -5.59 -0.20 -17.52
CA LEU A 64 -5.71 -0.40 -18.97
C LEU A 64 -5.75 0.93 -19.73
N VAL A 65 -6.27 1.99 -19.12
CA VAL A 65 -6.27 3.33 -19.72
C VAL A 65 -4.82 3.82 -19.90
N GLN A 66 -3.90 3.41 -19.03
CA GLN A 66 -2.48 3.70 -19.20
C GLN A 66 -1.90 3.06 -20.47
N LEU A 67 -2.37 1.86 -20.85
CA LEU A 67 -1.95 1.21 -22.10
C LEU A 67 -2.45 1.94 -23.33
N ILE A 68 -3.65 2.52 -23.27
CA ILE A 68 -4.16 3.39 -24.34
C ILE A 68 -3.25 4.60 -24.48
N GLY A 69 -2.83 5.21 -23.36
CA GLY A 69 -1.84 6.28 -23.38
C GLY A 69 -0.52 5.85 -24.03
N LEU A 70 -0.05 4.65 -23.72
CA LEU A 70 1.22 4.13 -24.24
C LEU A 70 1.22 4.04 -25.78
N ALA A 71 0.05 3.78 -26.40
CA ALA A 71 -0.08 3.75 -27.85
C ALA A 71 0.14 5.11 -28.54
N PHE A 72 0.05 6.23 -27.81
CA PHE A 72 0.38 7.56 -28.34
C PHE A 72 1.88 7.87 -28.30
N TRP A 73 2.68 7.12 -27.52
CA TRP A 73 4.09 7.40 -27.37
C TRP A 73 4.94 6.60 -28.37
N ASP A 74 5.54 7.30 -29.33
CA ASP A 74 6.61 6.77 -30.16
C ASP A 74 7.93 6.74 -29.37
N ILE A 75 8.20 5.57 -28.75
CA ILE A 75 9.37 5.37 -27.89
C ILE A 75 10.67 5.32 -28.73
N PRO A 76 10.75 4.62 -29.88
CA PRO A 76 11.95 4.66 -30.73
C PRO A 76 12.34 6.08 -31.18
N ASP A 77 11.39 6.88 -31.68
CA ASP A 77 11.64 8.27 -32.09
C ASP A 77 12.09 9.14 -30.89
N TYR A 78 11.47 8.94 -29.72
CA TYR A 78 11.92 9.59 -28.49
C TYR A 78 13.38 9.25 -28.16
N LEU A 79 13.75 7.96 -28.19
CA LEU A 79 15.12 7.51 -27.89
C LEU A 79 16.12 8.10 -28.90
N GLU A 80 15.81 8.09 -30.20
CA GLU A 80 16.66 8.65 -31.25
C GLU A 80 16.88 10.16 -31.07
N ARG A 81 15.82 10.93 -30.81
CA ARG A 81 15.91 12.37 -30.55
C ARG A 81 16.71 12.69 -29.30
N THR A 82 16.62 11.85 -28.27
CA THR A 82 17.45 12.01 -27.06
C THR A 82 18.91 11.66 -27.28
N ALA A 83 19.21 10.70 -28.15
CA ALA A 83 20.58 10.27 -28.44
C ALA A 83 21.33 11.21 -29.40
N THR A 84 20.59 11.92 -30.27
CA THR A 84 21.15 12.79 -31.32
C THR A 84 21.14 14.28 -30.96
N ILE A 85 20.93 14.61 -29.67
CA ILE A 85 20.93 16.01 -29.19
C ILE A 85 22.23 16.69 -29.61
N THR A 86 22.09 17.64 -30.54
CA THR A 86 23.21 18.41 -31.10
C THR A 86 23.29 19.76 -30.39
N PRO A 87 24.43 20.11 -29.75
CA PRO A 87 24.60 21.43 -29.14
C PRO A 87 24.33 22.56 -30.14
N GLY A 88 23.43 23.50 -29.78
CA GLY A 88 23.08 24.65 -30.63
C GLY A 88 21.90 24.43 -31.59
N VAL A 89 21.39 23.20 -31.72
CA VAL A 89 20.14 22.91 -32.45
C VAL A 89 19.09 22.43 -31.46
N TYR A 90 18.07 23.25 -31.19
CA TYR A 90 16.96 22.83 -30.35
C TYR A 90 16.02 21.90 -31.11
N GLN A 91 16.12 20.59 -30.83
CA GLN A 91 15.07 19.63 -31.14
C GLN A 91 14.55 19.04 -29.84
N SER A 92 13.27 19.28 -29.55
CA SER A 92 12.63 18.71 -28.35
C SER A 92 12.40 17.21 -28.56
N PRO A 93 12.84 16.35 -27.62
CA PRO A 93 12.45 14.94 -27.61
C PRO A 93 10.98 14.75 -27.20
N PHE A 94 10.35 15.75 -26.58
CA PHE A 94 8.97 15.68 -26.13
C PHE A 94 8.01 15.96 -27.29
N THR A 95 7.56 14.89 -27.95
CA THR A 95 6.56 14.93 -29.02
C THR A 95 5.14 15.14 -28.48
N ALA A 96 4.20 15.51 -29.34
CA ALA A 96 2.79 15.59 -28.98
C ALA A 96 2.25 14.25 -28.42
N GLY A 97 2.73 13.13 -28.97
CA GLY A 97 2.39 11.78 -28.49
C GLY A 97 2.90 11.50 -27.07
N TYR A 98 4.14 11.89 -26.77
CA TYR A 98 4.69 11.82 -25.41
C TYR A 98 3.87 12.68 -24.42
N LEU A 99 3.51 13.91 -24.81
CA LEU A 99 2.69 14.79 -23.96
C LEU A 99 1.29 14.23 -23.74
N ALA A 100 0.69 13.59 -24.75
CA ALA A 100 -0.58 12.88 -24.62
C ALA A 100 -0.47 11.71 -23.62
N TYR A 101 0.60 10.91 -23.70
CA TYR A 101 0.88 9.83 -22.75
C TYR A 101 1.01 10.35 -21.31
N MET A 102 1.77 11.44 -21.11
CA MET A 102 1.91 12.10 -19.80
C MET A 102 0.58 12.65 -19.28
N GLY A 103 -0.21 13.30 -20.14
CA GLY A 103 -1.53 13.82 -19.79
C GLY A 103 -2.50 12.71 -19.40
N ILE A 104 -2.50 11.58 -20.10
CA ILE A 104 -3.30 10.40 -19.76
C ILE A 104 -2.83 9.82 -18.42
N GLY A 105 -1.52 9.72 -18.17
CA GLY A 105 -0.99 9.26 -16.89
C GLY A 105 -1.41 10.15 -15.72
N LEU A 106 -1.38 11.47 -15.90
CA LEU A 106 -1.87 12.42 -14.91
C LEU A 106 -3.37 12.26 -14.68
N LEU A 107 -4.16 12.10 -15.75
CA LEU A 107 -5.60 11.86 -15.65
C LEU A 107 -5.89 10.56 -14.88
N VAL A 108 -5.21 9.45 -15.21
CA VAL A 108 -5.31 8.16 -14.52
C VAL A 108 -5.00 8.31 -13.02
N TYR A 109 -3.98 9.08 -12.68
CA TYR A 109 -3.61 9.37 -11.29
C TYR A 109 -4.72 10.12 -10.54
N VAL A 110 -5.22 11.22 -11.11
CA VAL A 110 -6.31 12.00 -10.51
C VAL A 110 -7.57 11.15 -10.36
N LEU A 111 -7.97 10.42 -11.41
CA LEU A 111 -9.13 9.54 -11.37
C LEU A 111 -8.99 8.47 -10.29
N THR A 112 -7.80 7.90 -10.10
CA THR A 112 -7.55 6.92 -9.04
C THR A 112 -7.88 7.48 -7.66
N VAL A 113 -7.43 8.70 -7.37
CA VAL A 113 -7.71 9.36 -6.08
C VAL A 113 -9.20 9.69 -5.93
N VAL A 114 -9.83 10.25 -6.99
CA VAL A 114 -11.26 10.60 -6.98
C VAL A 114 -12.13 9.37 -6.79
N PHE A 115 -11.89 8.29 -7.53
CA PHE A 115 -12.66 7.06 -7.43
C PHE A 115 -12.42 6.32 -6.11
N ALA A 116 -11.22 6.40 -5.53
CA ALA A 116 -10.96 5.88 -4.18
C ALA A 116 -11.75 6.66 -3.12
N TRP A 117 -11.83 7.98 -3.23
CA TRP A 117 -12.66 8.79 -2.34
C TRP A 117 -14.16 8.47 -2.49
N LEU A 118 -14.66 8.29 -3.72
CA LEU A 118 -16.06 7.89 -3.98
C LEU A 118 -16.35 6.48 -3.45
N ASP A 119 -15.46 5.52 -3.66
CA ASP A 119 -15.55 4.17 -3.09
C ASP A 119 -15.61 4.22 -1.57
N HIS A 120 -14.70 4.96 -0.93
CA HIS A 120 -14.67 5.14 0.52
C HIS A 120 -16.02 5.70 1.04
N ARG A 121 -16.55 6.75 0.41
CA ARG A 121 -17.86 7.31 0.79
C ARG A 121 -19.00 6.31 0.61
N ALA A 122 -18.98 5.53 -0.48
CA ALA A 122 -19.98 4.49 -0.72
C ALA A 122 -19.92 3.37 0.34
N LEU A 123 -18.72 2.97 0.77
CA LEU A 123 -18.55 1.97 1.83
C LEU A 123 -19.08 2.51 3.18
N VAL A 124 -18.80 3.77 3.52
CA VAL A 124 -19.34 4.42 4.72
C VAL A 124 -20.87 4.47 4.66
N ALA A 125 -21.44 4.89 3.53
CA ALA A 125 -22.90 4.97 3.34
C ALA A 125 -23.59 3.60 3.47
N ARG A 126 -22.87 2.51 3.17
CA ARG A 126 -23.35 1.13 3.33
C ARG A 126 -23.16 0.57 4.74
N GLY A 127 -22.71 1.38 5.70
CA GLY A 127 -22.54 1.00 7.11
C GLY A 127 -21.21 0.32 7.44
N ILE A 128 -20.23 0.32 6.52
CA ILE A 128 -18.90 -0.23 6.82
C ILE A 128 -18.17 0.71 7.80
N VAL A 129 -18.06 0.27 9.05
CA VAL A 129 -17.44 1.03 10.15
C VAL A 129 -15.94 1.19 9.91
N LYS A 130 -15.40 2.42 9.87
CA LYS A 130 -13.97 2.75 9.68
C LYS A 130 -13.33 2.15 8.41
N PRO A 131 -13.83 2.39 7.19
CA PRO A 131 -13.24 1.82 5.97
C PRO A 131 -11.77 2.21 5.79
N PHE A 132 -11.07 1.53 4.88
CA PHE A 132 -9.67 1.82 4.63
C PHE A 132 -9.50 3.28 4.17
N PRO A 133 -8.56 4.07 4.73
CA PRO A 133 -8.47 5.49 4.43
C PRO A 133 -8.17 5.74 2.94
N TRP A 134 -8.97 6.60 2.30
CA TRP A 134 -8.80 6.93 0.89
C TRP A 134 -7.47 7.62 0.51
N PRO A 135 -6.77 8.40 1.37
CA PRO A 135 -5.52 9.07 0.97
C PRO A 135 -4.41 8.08 0.59
N TRP A 136 -4.50 6.83 1.03
CA TRP A 136 -3.58 5.78 0.58
C TRP A 136 -3.65 5.50 -0.93
N ALA A 137 -4.64 6.02 -1.64
CA ALA A 137 -4.71 6.00 -3.10
C ALA A 137 -3.60 6.81 -3.78
N PHE A 138 -2.94 7.73 -3.09
CA PHE A 138 -1.73 8.41 -3.60
C PHE A 138 -0.57 7.44 -3.81
N LEU A 139 -0.57 6.30 -3.11
CA LEU A 139 0.36 5.18 -3.32
C LEU A 139 -0.22 4.12 -4.26
N THR A 140 -1.16 4.52 -5.13
CA THR A 140 -1.79 3.71 -6.20
C THR A 140 -2.42 2.41 -5.70
N VAL A 141 -1.71 1.29 -5.84
CA VAL A 141 -2.12 -0.08 -5.53
C VAL A 141 -2.56 -0.29 -4.09
N VAL A 142 -1.99 0.49 -3.16
CA VAL A 142 -2.20 0.32 -1.71
C VAL A 142 -3.68 0.41 -1.33
N TYR A 143 -4.44 1.31 -1.98
CA TYR A 143 -5.86 1.47 -1.68
C TYR A 143 -6.69 0.22 -2.02
N VAL A 144 -6.49 -0.36 -3.22
CA VAL A 144 -7.27 -1.52 -3.69
C VAL A 144 -7.00 -2.74 -2.82
N ILE A 145 -5.73 -2.95 -2.43
CA ILE A 145 -5.34 -4.03 -1.53
C ILE A 145 -5.89 -3.79 -0.13
N GLY A 146 -5.65 -2.59 0.42
CA GLY A 146 -6.06 -2.20 1.78
C GLY A 146 -7.58 -2.31 1.99
N ARG A 147 -8.39 -1.77 1.06
CA ARG A 147 -9.85 -1.88 1.13
C ARG A 147 -10.29 -3.33 1.13
N SER A 148 -9.71 -4.19 0.29
CA SER A 148 -10.16 -5.57 0.13
C SER A 148 -9.84 -6.40 1.37
N VAL A 149 -8.70 -6.16 2.03
CA VAL A 149 -8.37 -6.79 3.32
C VAL A 149 -9.35 -6.32 4.40
N VAL A 150 -9.58 -5.02 4.51
CA VAL A 150 -10.48 -4.43 5.53
C VAL A 150 -11.91 -4.95 5.34
N VAL A 151 -12.40 -4.95 4.10
CA VAL A 151 -13.75 -5.41 3.78
C VAL A 151 -13.90 -6.92 4.03
N LYS A 152 -12.93 -7.75 3.60
CA LYS A 152 -12.92 -9.19 3.88
C LYS A 152 -12.99 -9.48 5.37
N ARG A 153 -12.23 -8.75 6.20
CA ARG A 153 -12.24 -8.93 7.66
C ARG A 153 -13.61 -8.60 8.29
N ARG A 154 -14.36 -7.68 7.70
CA ARG A 154 -15.61 -7.16 8.28
C ARG A 154 -16.87 -7.85 7.79
N THR A 155 -16.88 -8.26 6.53
CA THR A 155 -18.08 -8.81 5.88
C THR A 155 -17.89 -10.27 5.44
N GLY A 156 -16.65 -10.78 5.45
CA GLY A 156 -16.30 -12.10 4.90
C GLY A 156 -16.16 -12.12 3.38
N GLY A 157 -16.48 -11.03 2.67
CA GLY A 157 -16.48 -10.96 1.19
C GLY A 157 -15.64 -9.82 0.62
N GLY A 158 -15.77 -9.56 -0.70
CA GLY A 158 -15.15 -8.39 -1.35
C GLY A 158 -13.75 -8.61 -1.98
N LEU A 159 -13.35 -9.87 -2.20
CA LEU A 159 -12.09 -10.19 -2.89
C LEU A 159 -12.18 -10.21 -4.41
N ALA A 160 -13.37 -10.31 -5.00
CA ALA A 160 -13.51 -10.40 -6.45
C ALA A 160 -12.87 -9.20 -7.19
N PRO A 161 -13.09 -7.93 -6.77
CA PRO A 161 -12.40 -6.80 -7.38
C PRO A 161 -10.88 -6.86 -7.23
N LEU A 162 -10.36 -7.40 -6.12
CA LEU A 162 -8.92 -7.52 -5.90
C LEU A 162 -8.29 -8.50 -6.88
N TRP A 163 -8.89 -9.68 -7.06
CA TRP A 163 -8.37 -10.68 -7.99
C TRP A 163 -8.38 -10.16 -9.44
N LEU A 164 -9.46 -9.49 -9.85
CA LEU A 164 -9.49 -8.88 -11.18
C LEU A 164 -8.46 -7.75 -11.31
N PHE A 165 -8.32 -6.91 -10.29
CA PHE A 165 -7.28 -5.87 -10.26
C PHE A 165 -5.89 -6.48 -10.45
N VAL A 166 -5.56 -7.55 -9.72
CA VAL A 166 -4.26 -8.24 -9.88
C VAL A 166 -4.07 -8.73 -11.31
N ALA A 167 -5.07 -9.40 -11.90
CA ALA A 167 -4.98 -9.89 -13.26
C ALA A 167 -4.77 -8.74 -14.28
N VAL A 168 -5.57 -7.68 -14.19
CA VAL A 168 -5.48 -6.49 -15.06
C VAL A 168 -4.13 -5.79 -14.90
N TYR A 169 -3.66 -5.64 -13.66
CA TYR A 169 -2.40 -4.98 -13.37
C TYR A 169 -1.20 -5.78 -13.91
N LEU A 170 -1.22 -7.10 -13.77
CA LEU A 170 -0.20 -7.97 -14.36
C LEU A 170 -0.19 -7.90 -15.89
N ILE A 171 -1.36 -7.92 -16.53
CA ILE A 171 -1.47 -7.74 -17.99
C ILE A 171 -0.87 -6.38 -18.40
N THR A 172 -1.22 -5.32 -17.67
CA THR A 172 -0.71 -3.96 -17.92
C THR A 172 0.81 -3.91 -17.85
N ILE A 173 1.40 -4.53 -16.81
CA ILE A 173 2.85 -4.64 -16.66
C ILE A 173 3.45 -5.39 -17.86
N VAL A 174 2.96 -6.60 -18.17
CA VAL A 174 3.51 -7.43 -19.25
C VAL A 174 3.48 -6.70 -20.58
N VAL A 175 2.37 -6.05 -20.93
CA VAL A 175 2.24 -5.27 -22.17
C VAL A 175 3.22 -4.10 -22.17
N ALA A 176 3.26 -3.30 -21.10
CA ALA A 176 4.15 -2.14 -21.02
C ALA A 176 5.62 -2.56 -21.17
N PHE A 177 6.07 -3.57 -20.42
CA PHE A 177 7.44 -4.09 -20.52
C PHE A 177 7.74 -4.64 -21.93
N SER A 178 6.80 -5.34 -22.55
CA SER A 178 6.99 -5.87 -23.91
C SER A 178 7.20 -4.74 -24.93
N VAL A 179 6.43 -3.66 -24.82
CA VAL A 179 6.56 -2.46 -25.67
C VAL A 179 7.93 -1.79 -25.44
N PHE A 180 8.33 -1.58 -24.19
CA PHE A 180 9.64 -0.98 -23.87
C PHE A 180 10.81 -1.84 -24.37
N ILE A 181 10.77 -3.15 -24.16
CA ILE A 181 11.82 -4.08 -24.64
C ILE A 181 11.90 -4.02 -26.17
N SER A 182 10.76 -4.03 -26.86
CA SER A 182 10.72 -3.99 -28.33
C SER A 182 11.27 -2.66 -28.87
N ALA A 183 10.87 -1.53 -28.29
CA ALA A 183 11.36 -0.22 -28.68
C ALA A 183 12.86 -0.07 -28.43
N PHE A 184 13.35 -0.56 -27.28
CA PHE A 184 14.77 -0.55 -26.96
C PHE A 184 15.57 -1.43 -27.92
N ALA A 185 15.09 -2.63 -28.24
CA ALA A 185 15.73 -3.51 -29.21
C ALA A 185 15.83 -2.87 -30.60
N GLN A 186 14.78 -2.20 -31.07
CA GLN A 186 14.79 -1.43 -32.32
C GLN A 186 15.83 -0.33 -32.29
N PHE A 187 15.86 0.47 -31.22
CA PHE A 187 16.84 1.54 -31.04
C PHE A 187 18.29 1.03 -31.07
N VAL A 188 18.58 -0.11 -30.41
CA VAL A 188 19.92 -0.72 -30.44
C VAL A 188 20.31 -1.18 -31.85
N GLN A 189 19.36 -1.67 -32.65
CA GLN A 189 19.61 -2.10 -34.02
C GLN A 189 19.83 -0.94 -35.00
N THR A 190 19.23 0.23 -34.74
CA THR A 190 19.39 1.42 -35.59
C THR A 190 20.63 2.24 -35.24
N MET A 191 21.17 2.11 -34.02
CA MET A 191 22.43 2.73 -33.65
C MET A 191 23.60 2.08 -34.42
N PRO A 192 24.42 2.87 -35.14
CA PRO A 192 25.68 2.37 -35.69
C PRO A 192 26.54 1.78 -34.57
N SER A 193 27.10 0.59 -34.77
CA SER A 193 28.05 0.02 -33.81
C SER A 193 29.16 1.05 -33.53
N LEU A 194 29.40 1.36 -32.26
CA LEU A 194 30.50 2.25 -31.87
C LEU A 194 31.80 1.73 -32.51
N PRO A 195 32.66 2.61 -33.09
CA PRO A 195 33.95 2.18 -33.58
C PRO A 195 34.69 1.46 -32.45
N THR A 196 35.06 0.20 -32.65
CA THR A 196 35.97 -0.48 -31.74
C THR A 196 37.26 0.33 -31.75
N ALA A 197 37.63 0.90 -30.60
CA ALA A 197 38.87 1.66 -30.48
C ALA A 197 40.06 0.83 -30.97
N PRO A 198 41.02 1.43 -31.70
CA PRO A 198 42.16 0.74 -32.28
C PRO A 198 43.12 0.16 -31.23
#